data_AF-A0A3C0APB9-F1
#
_entry.id   AF-A0A3C0APB9-F1
#
_cell.length_a   1.000
_cell.length_b   1.000
_cell.length_c   1.000
_cell.angle_alpha   90.00
_cell.angle_beta   90.00
_cell.angle_gamma   90.00
#
_symmetry.space_group_name_H-M   'P 1'
#
loop_
_entity.id
_entity.type
_entity.pdbx_description
1 polymer ?
#
loop_
_entity_poly.entity_id
_entity_poly.type
_entity_poly.pdbx_seq_one_letter_code
_entity_poly.pdbx_strand_id
1 'polypeptide(L)'
;LIGLGVSLLFILNSSLRQPIRRIVETHVGGDVLHIELANQVSFLNRAALDKVFNNASRGTNMLIDASGTDYIDPDILSLIQEFKDKIGPARGINVSLRGFRKKYQMSDEIQFADYSTRDLKDQITPDQVLQILREGNERFYSGNRLSRDLGHQVYATAGEQNPLAVILSCIDSRVPAELVLDLGIGDIFSVRVAGNVIGRKTLGSIEYGVAVIGVKLVLVMGHTRCGAVTSTVQMMCDHHNATQATGCSHLDSIVDEIAPCVDEEACSRLSEMSELAREEFIDETARRNVYRSVQEITARSEVVRNLVDAGKIMVVGALYDVKSGKIEFLTDPSTELEYKGVPQA
;
A
#
# COMPACT_ATOMS: atom_id res chain seq x y z
N LEU A 1 -43.34 -14.40 -21.28
CA LEU A 1 -43.19 -15.24 -20.06
C LEU A 1 -41.76 -15.74 -19.87
N ILE A 2 -41.13 -16.33 -20.88
CA ILE A 2 -39.74 -16.84 -20.78
C ILE A 2 -38.74 -15.73 -20.39
N GLY A 3 -38.80 -14.55 -21.02
CA GLY A 3 -37.92 -13.43 -20.69
C GLY A 3 -38.08 -12.90 -19.25
N LEU A 4 -39.31 -12.86 -18.72
CA LEU A 4 -39.56 -12.47 -17.33
C LEU A 4 -38.97 -13.51 -16.37
N GLY A 5 -39.13 -14.81 -16.68
CA GLY A 5 -38.56 -15.90 -15.91
C GLY A 5 -37.03 -15.88 -15.88
N VAL A 6 -36.39 -15.61 -17.02
CA VAL A 6 -34.92 -15.47 -17.12
C VAL A 6 -34.44 -14.25 -16.35
N SER A 7 -35.12 -13.10 -16.45
CA SER A 7 -34.78 -11.90 -15.67
C SER A 7 -34.95 -12.13 -14.17
N LEU A 8 -36.01 -12.80 -13.73
CA LEU A 8 -36.21 -13.16 -12.31
C LEU A 8 -35.11 -14.10 -11.82
N LEU A 9 -34.77 -15.11 -12.62
CA LEU A 9 -33.66 -16.02 -12.32
C LEU A 9 -32.32 -15.29 -12.26
N PHE A 10 -32.08 -14.33 -13.16
CA PHE A 10 -30.84 -13.55 -13.18
C PHE A 10 -30.76 -12.58 -11.99
N ILE A 11 -31.87 -11.95 -11.62
CA ILE A 11 -31.97 -11.06 -10.43
C ILE A 11 -31.78 -11.87 -9.15
N LEU A 12 -32.46 -13.03 -9.01
CA LEU A 12 -32.30 -13.92 -7.88
C LEU A 12 -30.87 -14.46 -7.80
N ASN A 13 -30.32 -14.93 -8.91
CA ASN A 13 -28.96 -15.47 -8.98
C ASN A 13 -27.89 -14.38 -8.74
N SER A 14 -28.12 -13.14 -9.20
CA SER A 14 -27.24 -11.99 -8.92
C SER A 14 -27.28 -11.61 -7.44
N SER A 15 -28.49 -11.53 -6.86
CA SER A 15 -28.70 -11.24 -5.43
C SER A 15 -28.15 -12.35 -4.51
N LEU A 16 -28.19 -13.61 -4.97
CA LEU A 16 -27.67 -14.76 -4.23
C LEU A 16 -26.14 -14.91 -4.33
N ARG A 17 -25.49 -14.38 -5.36
CA ARG A 17 -24.09 -14.74 -5.65
C ARG A 17 -23.08 -14.09 -4.72
N GLN A 18 -23.23 -12.84 -4.28
CA GLN A 18 -22.39 -12.23 -3.23
C GLN A 18 -23.07 -11.04 -2.53
N PRO A 19 -23.93 -11.27 -1.53
CA PRO A 19 -24.63 -10.19 -0.82
C PRO A 19 -23.79 -9.49 0.25
N ILE A 20 -22.67 -10.11 0.63
CA ILE A 20 -21.80 -9.67 1.71
C ILE A 20 -20.39 -10.02 1.28
N ARG A 21 -19.50 -9.02 1.24
CA ARG A 21 -18.09 -9.25 0.98
C ARG A 21 -17.36 -9.31 2.31
N ARG A 22 -16.63 -10.41 2.52
CA ARG A 22 -15.80 -10.62 3.69
C ARG A 22 -14.37 -10.29 3.33
N ILE A 23 -13.78 -9.34 4.02
CA ILE A 23 -12.38 -8.97 3.93
C ILE A 23 -11.78 -9.16 5.32
N VAL A 24 -10.64 -9.84 5.41
CA VAL A 24 -9.85 -9.85 6.65
C VAL A 24 -8.77 -8.80 6.45
N GLU A 25 -8.77 -7.79 7.30
CA GLU A 25 -7.86 -6.66 7.24
C GLU A 25 -6.87 -6.75 8.40
N THR A 26 -5.62 -7.04 8.08
CA THR A 26 -4.54 -7.00 9.06
C THR A 26 -4.31 -5.55 9.48
N HIS A 27 -4.75 -5.20 10.69
CA HIS A 27 -4.44 -3.93 11.31
C HIS A 27 -3.34 -4.12 12.35
N VAL A 28 -2.71 -3.01 12.73
CA VAL A 28 -1.68 -2.96 13.75
C VAL A 28 -2.19 -3.47 15.11
N GLY A 29 -3.51 -3.36 15.37
CA GLY A 29 -4.19 -3.89 16.57
C GLY A 29 -4.73 -5.31 16.44
N GLY A 30 -4.37 -6.04 15.38
CA GLY A 30 -4.86 -7.37 15.04
C GLY A 30 -5.83 -7.39 13.86
N ASP A 31 -6.18 -8.58 13.41
CA ASP A 31 -7.05 -8.78 12.25
C ASP A 31 -8.46 -8.22 12.52
N VAL A 32 -8.91 -7.35 11.62
CA VAL A 32 -10.29 -6.87 11.58
C VAL A 32 -11.05 -7.67 10.52
N LEU A 33 -12.10 -8.34 10.96
CA LEU A 33 -13.06 -8.97 10.08
C LEU A 33 -14.01 -7.90 9.54
N HIS A 34 -13.74 -7.40 8.35
CA HIS A 34 -14.56 -6.43 7.66
C HIS A 34 -15.63 -7.12 6.80
N ILE A 35 -16.87 -6.73 7.03
CA ILE A 35 -18.08 -7.24 6.40
C ILE A 35 -18.71 -6.06 5.65
N GLU A 36 -18.46 -5.97 4.34
CA GLU A 36 -19.13 -4.99 3.48
C GLU A 36 -20.51 -5.53 3.06
N LEU A 37 -21.55 -4.78 3.39
CA LEU A 37 -22.91 -5.08 3.00
C LEU A 37 -23.15 -4.68 1.53
N ALA A 38 -23.89 -5.51 0.79
CA ALA A 38 -24.30 -5.15 -0.57
C ALA A 38 -25.18 -3.88 -0.59
N ASN A 39 -25.36 -3.30 -1.79
CA ASN A 39 -26.24 -2.16 -2.00
C ASN A 39 -27.69 -2.45 -1.51
N GLN A 40 -28.18 -3.67 -1.74
CA GLN A 40 -29.49 -4.15 -1.29
C GLN A 40 -29.31 -5.39 -0.43
N VAL A 41 -29.60 -5.26 0.87
CA VAL A 41 -29.54 -6.37 1.82
C VAL A 41 -30.97 -6.80 2.16
N SER A 42 -31.34 -7.99 1.72
CA SER A 42 -32.66 -8.60 1.90
C SER A 42 -32.64 -9.69 2.98
N PHE A 43 -33.83 -10.16 3.39
CA PHE A 43 -33.97 -11.31 4.28
C PHE A 43 -33.17 -12.55 3.85
N LEU A 44 -32.99 -12.77 2.54
CA LEU A 44 -32.22 -13.91 2.02
C LEU A 44 -30.74 -13.91 2.47
N ASN A 45 -30.25 -12.78 2.94
CA ASN A 45 -28.86 -12.61 3.38
C ASN A 45 -28.67 -13.01 4.86
N ARG A 46 -29.76 -13.29 5.59
CA ARG A 46 -29.74 -13.65 7.00
C ARG A 46 -28.82 -14.84 7.29
N ALA A 47 -28.99 -15.94 6.56
CA ALA A 47 -28.20 -17.15 6.77
C ALA A 47 -26.70 -16.93 6.53
N ALA A 48 -26.34 -16.04 5.61
CA ALA A 48 -24.95 -15.70 5.34
C ALA A 48 -24.33 -14.86 6.47
N LEU A 49 -25.04 -13.84 6.97
CA LEU A 49 -24.62 -13.06 8.14
C LEU A 49 -24.52 -13.94 9.39
N ASP A 50 -25.54 -14.75 9.67
CA ASP A 50 -25.56 -15.67 10.80
C ASP A 50 -24.34 -16.60 10.77
N LYS A 51 -23.98 -17.13 9.60
CA LYS A 51 -22.79 -17.98 9.45
C LYS A 51 -21.51 -17.22 9.78
N VAL A 52 -21.36 -15.97 9.34
CA VAL A 52 -20.19 -15.13 9.65
C VAL A 52 -20.13 -14.83 11.14
N PHE A 53 -21.23 -14.39 11.73
CA PHE A 53 -21.37 -14.09 13.15
C PHE A 53 -21.09 -15.31 14.03
N ASN A 54 -21.59 -16.49 13.65
CA ASN A 54 -21.36 -17.73 14.39
C ASN A 54 -19.91 -18.20 14.29
N ASN A 55 -19.25 -18.00 13.15
CA ASN A 55 -17.86 -18.43 12.94
C ASN A 55 -16.82 -17.49 13.55
N ALA A 56 -17.19 -16.28 14.00
CA ALA A 56 -16.27 -15.35 14.64
C ALA A 56 -15.79 -15.87 16.00
N SER A 57 -14.48 -15.92 16.20
CA SER A 57 -13.84 -16.36 17.44
C SER A 57 -13.77 -15.24 18.48
N ARG A 58 -13.62 -15.59 19.76
CA ARG A 58 -13.37 -14.62 20.84
C ARG A 58 -12.10 -13.81 20.53
N GLY A 59 -12.15 -12.51 20.78
CA GLY A 59 -11.08 -11.56 20.46
C GLY A 59 -11.13 -11.00 19.04
N THR A 60 -12.09 -11.42 18.20
CA THR A 60 -12.26 -10.87 16.86
C THR A 60 -12.69 -9.40 16.93
N ASN A 61 -12.03 -8.56 16.14
CA ASN A 61 -12.48 -7.21 15.86
C ASN A 61 -13.31 -7.25 14.59
N MET A 62 -14.60 -6.92 14.65
CA MET A 62 -15.51 -7.00 13.49
C MET A 62 -15.99 -5.61 13.08
N LEU A 63 -15.89 -5.28 11.80
CA LEU A 63 -16.46 -4.08 11.21
C LEU A 63 -17.58 -4.48 10.25
N ILE A 64 -18.78 -3.92 10.43
CA ILE A 64 -19.91 -4.07 9.51
C ILE A 64 -20.10 -2.73 8.80
N ASP A 65 -19.83 -2.69 7.49
CA ASP A 65 -19.88 -1.47 6.68
C ASP A 65 -21.10 -1.47 5.74
N ALA A 66 -21.96 -0.49 5.94
CA ALA A 66 -23.16 -0.20 5.18
C ALA A 66 -23.01 1.08 4.30
N SER A 67 -21.81 1.61 4.13
CA SER A 67 -21.54 2.87 3.40
C SER A 67 -22.02 2.82 1.94
N GLY A 68 -21.95 1.65 1.32
CA GLY A 68 -22.47 1.39 -0.03
C GLY A 68 -23.93 0.93 -0.08
N THR A 69 -24.60 0.86 1.07
CA THR A 69 -25.93 0.23 1.19
C THR A 69 -27.07 1.24 1.10
N ASP A 70 -28.01 0.97 0.20
CA ASP A 70 -29.21 1.77 -0.02
C ASP A 70 -30.39 1.33 0.87
N TYR A 71 -30.52 0.01 0.99
CA TYR A 71 -31.59 -0.63 1.72
C TYR A 71 -31.08 -1.85 2.48
N ILE A 72 -31.49 -1.94 3.75
CA ILE A 72 -31.34 -3.10 4.61
C ILE A 72 -32.73 -3.48 5.10
N ASP A 73 -33.06 -4.75 4.95
CA ASP A 73 -34.29 -5.33 5.47
C ASP A 73 -34.38 -5.22 7.01
N PRO A 74 -35.55 -4.90 7.59
CA PRO A 74 -35.73 -4.77 9.03
C PRO A 74 -35.28 -6.00 9.85
N ASP A 75 -35.44 -7.21 9.32
CA ASP A 75 -35.00 -8.42 10.03
C ASP A 75 -33.48 -8.52 10.09
N ILE A 76 -32.79 -8.05 9.04
CA ILE A 76 -31.33 -8.01 8.98
C ILE A 76 -30.79 -6.90 9.88
N LEU A 77 -31.44 -5.73 9.91
CA LEU A 77 -31.11 -4.67 10.86
C LEU A 77 -31.22 -5.17 12.29
N SER A 78 -32.31 -5.85 12.62
CA SER A 78 -32.52 -6.41 13.96
C SER A 78 -31.44 -7.43 14.32
N LEU A 79 -31.04 -8.29 13.35
CA LEU A 79 -29.95 -9.24 13.53
C LEU A 79 -28.61 -8.54 13.81
N ILE A 80 -28.27 -7.51 13.02
CA ILE A 80 -27.02 -6.75 13.18
C ILE A 80 -27.00 -6.03 14.54
N GLN A 81 -28.11 -5.39 14.92
CA GLN A 81 -28.23 -4.68 16.20
C GLN A 81 -28.08 -5.65 17.37
N GLU A 82 -28.78 -6.78 17.33
CA GLU A 82 -28.69 -7.82 18.36
C GLU A 82 -27.26 -8.37 18.47
N PHE A 83 -26.60 -8.57 17.34
CA PHE A 83 -25.22 -9.02 17.33
C PHE A 83 -24.26 -7.98 17.91
N LYS A 84 -24.37 -6.70 17.50
CA LYS A 84 -23.55 -5.59 18.01
C LYS A 84 -23.72 -5.41 19.52
N ASP A 85 -24.96 -5.37 20.01
CA ASP A 85 -25.22 -4.92 21.39
C ASP A 85 -25.15 -6.06 22.41
N LYS A 86 -25.41 -7.30 21.99
CA LYS A 86 -25.57 -8.43 22.91
C LYS A 86 -24.63 -9.58 22.58
N ILE A 87 -24.79 -10.18 21.41
CA ILE A 87 -24.16 -11.49 21.11
C ILE A 87 -22.64 -11.34 20.95
N GLY A 88 -22.18 -10.35 20.19
CA GLY A 88 -20.77 -10.06 19.96
C GLY A 88 -20.02 -9.79 21.28
N PRO A 89 -20.41 -8.76 22.06
CA PRO A 89 -19.78 -8.45 23.34
C PRO A 89 -19.80 -9.61 24.34
N ALA A 90 -20.91 -10.36 24.44
CA ALA A 90 -20.99 -11.53 25.30
C ALA A 90 -20.02 -12.65 24.90
N ARG A 91 -19.66 -12.74 23.61
CA ARG A 91 -18.64 -13.67 23.08
C ARG A 91 -17.22 -13.09 23.08
N GLY A 92 -17.04 -11.86 23.59
CA GLY A 92 -15.78 -11.15 23.56
C GLY A 92 -15.33 -10.76 22.15
N ILE A 93 -16.27 -10.45 21.27
CA ILE A 93 -16.05 -9.88 19.93
C ILE A 93 -16.38 -8.39 20.04
N ASN A 94 -15.49 -7.49 19.65
CA ASN A 94 -15.87 -6.08 19.55
C ASN A 94 -16.41 -5.78 18.15
N VAL A 95 -17.55 -5.11 18.08
CA VAL A 95 -18.33 -4.95 16.84
C VAL A 95 -18.49 -3.46 16.56
N SER A 96 -17.95 -3.04 15.42
CA SER A 96 -18.02 -1.68 14.91
C SER A 96 -19.02 -1.61 13.77
N LEU A 97 -19.76 -0.50 13.69
CA LEU A 97 -20.65 -0.21 12.58
C LEU A 97 -20.16 1.03 11.84
N ARG A 98 -20.32 1.03 10.52
CA ARG A 98 -19.98 2.17 9.67
C ARG A 98 -21.00 2.32 8.55
N GLY A 99 -21.36 3.57 8.23
CA GLY A 99 -22.15 3.90 7.05
C GLY A 99 -23.63 3.59 7.19
N PHE A 100 -24.15 3.31 8.39
CA PHE A 100 -25.58 3.08 8.57
C PHE A 100 -26.33 4.40 8.47
N ARG A 101 -27.29 4.47 7.55
CA ARG A 101 -28.14 5.67 7.37
C ARG A 101 -28.86 6.00 8.68
N LYS A 102 -28.94 7.29 9.02
CA LYS A 102 -29.64 7.80 10.23
C LYS A 102 -31.05 7.22 10.45
N LYS A 103 -31.78 6.92 9.36
CA LYS A 103 -33.12 6.31 9.41
C LYS A 103 -33.15 4.94 10.12
N TYR A 104 -32.02 4.24 10.20
CA TYR A 104 -31.88 2.94 10.84
C TYR A 104 -31.61 3.02 12.34
N GLN A 105 -31.41 4.22 12.90
CA GLN A 105 -31.20 4.44 14.34
C GLN A 105 -30.06 3.60 14.94
N MET A 106 -29.05 3.28 14.14
CA MET A 106 -27.84 2.59 14.59
C MET A 106 -26.76 3.62 14.91
N SER A 107 -26.06 3.43 16.02
CA SER A 107 -24.86 4.20 16.35
C SER A 107 -23.68 3.63 15.57
N ASP A 108 -23.25 4.37 14.54
CA ASP A 108 -21.94 4.18 13.91
C ASP A 108 -20.88 4.49 14.98
N GLU A 109 -20.21 3.45 15.44
CA GLU A 109 -19.11 3.53 16.40
C GLU A 109 -18.03 2.60 15.87
N ILE A 110 -16.91 3.18 15.45
CA ILE A 110 -15.71 2.43 15.10
C ILE A 110 -14.91 2.31 16.39
N GLN A 111 -14.94 1.11 16.98
CA GLN A 111 -14.26 0.77 18.24
C GLN A 111 -12.80 0.33 18.03
N PHE A 112 -12.31 0.39 16.79
CA PHE A 112 -10.94 0.06 16.39
C PHE A 112 -10.30 1.23 15.69
N ALA A 113 -8.98 1.39 15.84
CA ALA A 113 -8.28 2.44 15.13
C ALA A 113 -8.19 2.06 13.63
N ASP A 114 -8.91 2.80 12.79
CA ASP A 114 -8.81 2.78 11.32
C ASP A 114 -7.61 3.61 10.81
N TYR A 115 -6.77 4.08 11.74
CA TYR A 115 -5.53 4.81 11.54
C TYR A 115 -4.49 4.29 12.54
N SER A 116 -3.21 4.49 12.23
CA SER A 116 -2.14 4.12 13.14
C SER A 116 -2.10 5.02 14.38
N THR A 117 -2.02 4.43 15.58
CA THR A 117 -1.80 5.13 16.85
C THR A 117 -0.40 4.85 17.39
N ARG A 118 0.05 5.64 18.37
CA ARG A 118 1.37 5.47 18.97
C ARG A 118 1.56 4.10 19.62
N ASP A 119 0.62 3.66 20.45
CA ASP A 119 0.69 2.37 21.14
C ASP A 119 0.75 1.20 20.16
N LEU A 120 0.00 1.31 19.06
CA LEU A 120 -0.02 0.32 17.98
C LEU A 120 1.32 0.29 17.24
N LYS A 121 1.84 1.46 16.85
CA LYS A 121 3.16 1.58 16.21
C LYS A 121 4.27 1.03 17.12
N ASP A 122 4.21 1.21 18.43
CA ASP A 122 5.25 0.72 19.34
C ASP A 122 5.24 -0.81 19.53
N GLN A 123 4.11 -1.49 19.24
CA GLN A 123 3.96 -2.94 19.36
C GLN A 123 4.23 -3.71 18.06
N ILE A 124 4.16 -3.06 16.90
CA ILE A 124 4.34 -3.71 15.61
C ILE A 124 5.81 -3.83 15.19
N THR A 125 6.14 -4.96 14.56
CA THR A 125 7.47 -5.25 14.02
C THR A 125 7.64 -4.74 12.58
N PRO A 126 8.88 -4.51 12.11
CA PRO A 126 9.14 -4.15 10.71
C PRO A 126 8.55 -5.14 9.69
N ASP A 127 8.64 -6.45 9.96
CA ASP A 127 8.07 -7.51 9.12
C ASP A 127 6.55 -7.42 9.01
N GLN A 128 5.86 -7.15 10.11
CA GLN A 128 4.41 -6.96 10.10
C GLN A 128 4.02 -5.71 9.30
N VAL A 129 4.78 -4.61 9.40
CA VAL A 129 4.52 -3.42 8.57
C VAL A 129 4.72 -3.75 7.08
N LEU A 130 5.79 -4.46 6.73
CA LEU A 130 6.01 -4.92 5.35
C LEU A 130 4.85 -5.81 4.86
N GLN A 131 4.34 -6.70 5.71
CA GLN A 131 3.21 -7.56 5.38
C GLN A 131 1.93 -6.76 5.12
N ILE A 132 1.63 -5.74 5.94
CA ILE A 132 0.51 -4.81 5.72
C ILE A 132 0.63 -4.14 4.34
N LEU A 133 1.84 -3.70 3.97
CA LEU A 133 2.09 -3.08 2.65
C LEU A 133 1.90 -4.07 1.48
N ARG A 134 2.33 -5.33 1.65
CA ARG A 134 2.13 -6.40 0.65
C ARG A 134 0.64 -6.67 0.42
N GLU A 135 -0.11 -6.84 1.49
CA GLU A 135 -1.56 -7.07 1.44
C GLU A 135 -2.31 -5.87 0.85
N GLY A 136 -1.84 -4.67 1.17
CA GLY A 136 -2.34 -3.44 0.56
C GLY A 136 -2.18 -3.40 -0.96
N ASN A 137 -0.99 -3.75 -1.47
CA ASN A 137 -0.81 -3.85 -2.91
C ASN A 137 -1.64 -4.97 -3.55
N GLU A 138 -1.76 -6.11 -2.87
CA GLU A 138 -2.62 -7.21 -3.33
C GLU A 138 -4.06 -6.75 -3.54
N ARG A 139 -4.64 -6.07 -2.54
CA ARG A 139 -5.96 -5.46 -2.65
C ARG A 139 -6.05 -4.45 -3.79
N PHE A 140 -5.02 -3.65 -4.00
CA PHE A 140 -4.98 -2.66 -5.07
C PHE A 140 -5.07 -3.30 -6.47
N TYR A 141 -4.17 -4.24 -6.80
CA TYR A 141 -4.13 -4.84 -8.15
C TYR A 141 -5.22 -5.89 -8.37
N SER A 142 -5.76 -6.50 -7.31
CA SER A 142 -6.88 -7.44 -7.42
C SER A 142 -8.26 -6.74 -7.51
N GLY A 143 -8.31 -5.41 -7.32
CA GLY A 143 -9.56 -4.65 -7.26
C GLY A 143 -10.34 -4.83 -5.95
N ASN A 144 -9.71 -5.36 -4.90
CA ASN A 144 -10.30 -5.60 -3.58
C ASN A 144 -9.91 -4.55 -2.53
N ARG A 145 -9.88 -3.29 -2.95
CA ARG A 145 -9.50 -2.14 -2.10
C ARG A 145 -10.45 -1.94 -0.92
N LEU A 146 -9.91 -1.39 0.16
CA LEU A 146 -10.69 -1.06 1.34
C LEU A 146 -11.52 0.20 1.15
N SER A 147 -12.77 0.15 1.61
CA SER A 147 -13.55 1.35 1.88
C SER A 147 -12.93 2.07 3.08
N ARG A 148 -12.52 3.34 2.94
CA ARG A 148 -11.90 4.14 4.03
C ARG A 148 -12.66 5.46 4.25
N ASP A 149 -12.84 5.86 5.50
CA ASP A 149 -13.43 7.16 5.84
C ASP A 149 -12.31 8.18 6.02
N LEU A 150 -11.85 8.72 4.89
CA LEU A 150 -10.77 9.72 4.90
C LEU A 150 -11.16 10.98 5.69
N GLY A 151 -12.45 11.32 5.76
CA GLY A 151 -12.91 12.46 6.54
C GLY A 151 -12.69 12.24 8.03
N HIS A 152 -13.07 11.06 8.54
CA HIS A 152 -12.78 10.64 9.91
C HIS A 152 -11.27 10.61 10.18
N GLN A 153 -10.48 10.00 9.30
CA GLN A 153 -9.02 9.90 9.46
C GLN A 153 -8.34 11.28 9.56
N VAL A 154 -8.80 12.29 8.81
CA VAL A 154 -8.32 13.68 8.97
C VAL A 154 -8.52 14.18 10.39
N TYR A 155 -9.73 14.03 10.95
CA TYR A 155 -10.02 14.47 12.31
C TYR A 155 -9.22 13.68 13.35
N ALA A 156 -9.10 12.37 13.15
CA ALA A 156 -8.42 11.47 14.07
C ALA A 156 -6.90 11.69 14.13
N THR A 157 -6.29 12.05 13.00
CA THR A 157 -4.83 12.29 12.89
C THR A 157 -4.42 13.75 13.09
N ALA A 158 -5.38 14.66 13.31
CA ALA A 158 -5.11 16.10 13.44
C ALA A 158 -4.25 16.46 14.66
N GLY A 159 -4.37 15.70 15.76
CA GLY A 159 -3.62 15.96 17.00
C GLY A 159 -2.21 15.37 17.00
N GLU A 160 -2.04 14.18 16.45
CA GLU A 160 -0.77 13.46 16.42
C GLU A 160 -0.72 12.52 15.20
N GLN A 161 0.46 12.40 14.59
CA GLN A 161 0.73 11.49 13.49
C GLN A 161 1.57 10.31 13.95
N ASN A 162 1.18 9.09 13.56
CA ASN A 162 1.88 7.87 13.92
C ASN A 162 2.10 6.94 12.73
N PRO A 163 2.69 7.40 11.61
CA PRO A 163 2.89 6.55 10.44
C PRO A 163 3.73 5.32 10.76
N LEU A 164 3.46 4.25 10.02
CA LEU A 164 4.12 2.95 10.16
C LEU A 164 5.40 2.87 9.33
N ALA A 165 5.44 3.60 8.21
CA ALA A 165 6.56 3.57 7.27
C ALA A 165 6.87 4.95 6.69
N VAL A 166 8.12 5.12 6.23
CA VAL A 166 8.49 6.12 5.23
C VAL A 166 8.56 5.42 3.88
N ILE A 167 7.90 5.98 2.86
CA ILE A 167 7.97 5.49 1.49
C ILE A 167 8.66 6.53 0.63
N LEU A 168 9.84 6.19 0.12
CA LEU A 168 10.55 6.96 -0.89
C LEU A 168 10.13 6.44 -2.27
N SER A 169 9.41 7.26 -3.05
CA SER A 169 8.93 6.87 -4.37
C SER A 169 9.16 7.95 -5.44
N CYS A 170 8.92 7.59 -6.69
CA CYS A 170 9.04 8.52 -7.81
C CYS A 170 7.94 9.60 -7.80
N ILE A 171 8.21 10.77 -8.38
CA ILE A 171 7.17 11.80 -8.67
C ILE A 171 6.18 11.36 -9.76
N ASP A 172 6.42 10.22 -10.41
CA ASP A 172 5.55 9.68 -11.46
C ASP A 172 4.09 9.66 -11.00
N SER A 173 3.21 10.27 -11.81
CA SER A 173 1.80 10.44 -11.48
C SER A 173 1.03 9.12 -11.41
N ARG A 174 1.61 8.03 -11.94
CA ARG A 174 1.02 6.68 -11.93
C ARG A 174 1.38 5.88 -10.68
N VAL A 175 2.25 6.41 -9.81
CA VAL A 175 2.76 5.72 -8.61
C VAL A 175 2.51 6.49 -7.30
N PRO A 176 1.25 6.89 -6.99
CA PRO A 176 0.91 7.41 -5.66
C PRO A 176 0.93 6.28 -4.62
N ALA A 177 1.89 6.33 -3.70
CA ALA A 177 2.17 5.25 -2.74
C ALA A 177 0.93 4.85 -1.90
N GLU A 178 0.19 5.84 -1.41
CA GLU A 178 -1.01 5.65 -0.61
C GLU A 178 -2.08 4.85 -1.36
N LEU A 179 -2.23 5.07 -2.68
CA LEU A 179 -3.24 4.35 -3.46
C LEU A 179 -2.77 2.96 -3.87
N VAL A 180 -1.52 2.82 -4.36
CA VAL A 180 -1.01 1.53 -4.86
C VAL A 180 -0.73 0.52 -3.75
N LEU A 181 -0.64 0.99 -2.50
CA LEU A 181 -0.55 0.18 -1.29
C LEU A 181 -1.86 0.18 -0.48
N ASP A 182 -2.94 0.77 -1.00
CA ASP A 182 -4.27 0.79 -0.38
C ASP A 182 -4.27 1.26 1.08
N LEU A 183 -3.60 2.39 1.33
CA LEU A 183 -3.39 3.04 2.64
C LEU A 183 -4.31 4.25 2.83
N GLY A 184 -4.49 4.67 4.08
CA GLY A 184 -5.24 5.85 4.50
C GLY A 184 -4.35 7.04 4.90
N ILE A 185 -5.01 8.08 5.42
CA ILE A 185 -4.35 9.29 5.91
C ILE A 185 -3.66 9.00 7.24
N GLY A 186 -2.37 9.37 7.33
CA GLY A 186 -1.55 9.18 8.53
C GLY A 186 -0.84 7.82 8.62
N ASP A 187 -1.05 6.92 7.66
CA ASP A 187 -0.45 5.58 7.67
C ASP A 187 1.05 5.60 7.30
N ILE A 188 1.48 6.55 6.46
CA ILE A 188 2.86 6.66 5.98
C ILE A 188 3.34 8.11 5.90
N PHE A 189 4.66 8.27 5.92
CA PHE A 189 5.32 9.44 5.33
C PHE A 189 5.65 9.17 3.87
N SER A 190 5.15 10.02 2.97
CA SER A 190 5.36 9.91 1.52
C SER A 190 6.43 10.90 1.07
N VAL A 191 7.61 10.39 0.72
CA VAL A 191 8.72 11.18 0.17
C VAL A 191 8.81 10.92 -1.32
N ARG A 192 8.55 11.95 -2.15
CA ARG A 192 8.49 11.80 -3.60
C ARG A 192 9.54 12.66 -4.31
N VAL A 193 10.41 12.02 -5.08
CA VAL A 193 11.44 12.68 -5.90
C VAL A 193 11.63 11.94 -7.22
N ALA A 194 11.97 12.63 -8.31
CA ALA A 194 12.19 12.00 -9.60
C ALA A 194 13.25 10.89 -9.49
N GLY A 195 12.92 9.71 -10.02
CA GLY A 195 13.80 8.54 -9.95
C GLY A 195 14.07 8.02 -8.54
N ASN A 196 13.26 8.40 -7.53
CA ASN A 196 13.40 7.97 -6.13
C ASN A 196 14.85 8.08 -5.59
N VAL A 197 15.57 9.12 -6.03
CA VAL A 197 16.99 9.35 -5.74
C VAL A 197 17.27 9.76 -4.29
N ILE A 198 18.46 9.42 -3.81
CA ILE A 198 18.93 9.79 -2.47
C ILE A 198 19.69 11.11 -2.53
N GLY A 199 19.23 12.10 -1.77
CA GLY A 199 19.89 13.37 -1.59
C GLY A 199 19.70 13.88 -0.16
N ARG A 200 20.32 15.02 0.18
CA ARG A 200 20.29 15.56 1.55
C ARG A 200 18.88 15.71 2.12
N LYS A 201 17.93 16.18 1.30
CA LYS A 201 16.54 16.39 1.75
C LYS A 201 15.77 15.08 1.90
N THR A 202 15.94 14.12 0.99
CA THR A 202 15.25 12.82 1.09
C THR A 202 15.79 12.02 2.27
N LEU A 203 17.11 12.02 2.48
CA LEU A 203 17.72 11.37 3.65
C LEU A 203 17.29 12.02 4.97
N GLY A 204 17.28 13.37 5.04
CA GLY A 204 16.79 14.08 6.22
C GLY A 204 15.31 13.79 6.54
N SER A 205 14.45 13.65 5.52
CA SER A 205 13.06 13.23 5.72
C SER A 205 12.95 11.79 6.23
N ILE A 206 13.80 10.88 5.74
CA ILE A 206 13.86 9.49 6.23
C ILE A 206 14.31 9.48 7.70
N GLU A 207 15.38 10.19 8.04
CA GLU A 207 15.89 10.32 9.41
C GLU A 207 14.83 10.87 10.37
N TYR A 208 14.08 11.88 9.94
CA TYR A 208 12.97 12.40 10.72
C TYR A 208 11.91 11.31 10.99
N GLY A 209 11.51 10.56 9.96
CA GLY A 209 10.57 9.46 10.11
C GLY A 209 11.05 8.38 11.07
N VAL A 210 12.30 7.93 10.94
CA VAL A 210 12.82 6.81 11.76
C VAL A 210 13.23 7.22 13.17
N ALA A 211 13.84 8.40 13.34
CA ALA A 211 14.44 8.79 14.62
C ALA A 211 13.54 9.68 15.48
N VAL A 212 12.74 10.55 14.86
CA VAL A 212 11.84 11.46 15.58
C VAL A 212 10.47 10.81 15.77
N ILE A 213 9.93 10.20 14.71
CA ILE A 213 8.58 9.63 14.73
C ILE A 213 8.59 8.14 15.07
N GLY A 214 9.67 7.42 14.78
CA GLY A 214 9.81 6.00 15.13
C GLY A 214 9.03 5.06 14.22
N VAL A 215 8.95 5.37 12.92
CA VAL A 215 8.40 4.42 11.92
C VAL A 215 9.20 3.11 11.94
N LYS A 216 8.58 1.99 11.53
CA LYS A 216 9.22 0.66 11.56
C LYS A 216 9.82 0.23 10.23
N LEU A 217 9.46 0.90 9.13
CA LEU A 217 9.87 0.51 7.79
C LEU A 217 10.25 1.74 6.95
N VAL A 218 11.31 1.59 6.16
CA VAL A 218 11.62 2.47 5.04
C VAL A 218 11.48 1.66 3.75
N LEU A 219 10.54 2.02 2.89
CA LEU A 219 10.34 1.38 1.59
C LEU A 219 10.86 2.30 0.48
N VAL A 220 11.84 1.84 -0.29
CA VAL A 220 12.29 2.49 -1.52
C VAL A 220 11.55 1.86 -2.69
N MET A 221 10.63 2.60 -3.30
CA MET A 221 9.77 2.10 -4.35
C MET A 221 10.07 2.77 -5.70
N GLY A 222 10.79 2.04 -6.55
CA GLY A 222 10.94 2.37 -7.97
C GLY A 222 9.76 1.86 -8.79
N HIS A 223 9.80 2.06 -10.10
CA HIS A 223 8.76 1.56 -10.99
C HIS A 223 9.26 1.32 -12.42
N THR A 224 8.57 0.44 -13.14
CA THR A 224 8.81 0.21 -14.57
C THR A 224 8.49 1.47 -15.38
N ARG A 225 9.19 1.66 -16.50
CA ARG A 225 9.05 2.80 -17.43
C ARG A 225 9.24 4.15 -16.72
N CYS A 226 10.28 4.24 -15.88
CA CYS A 226 10.61 5.45 -15.15
C CYS A 226 11.25 6.50 -16.05
N GLY A 227 10.59 7.65 -16.21
CA GLY A 227 11.09 8.72 -17.09
C GLY A 227 12.47 9.25 -16.70
N ALA A 228 12.75 9.39 -15.40
CA ALA A 228 14.08 9.83 -14.92
C ALA A 228 15.18 8.82 -15.28
N VAL A 229 14.88 7.53 -15.17
CA VAL A 229 15.81 6.46 -15.54
C VAL A 229 15.98 6.40 -17.06
N THR A 230 14.88 6.45 -17.83
CA THR A 230 14.93 6.51 -19.30
C THR A 230 15.79 7.66 -19.79
N SER A 231 15.59 8.87 -19.27
CA SER A 231 16.36 10.04 -19.66
C SER A 231 17.83 9.91 -19.27
N THR A 232 18.13 9.36 -18.09
CA THR A 232 19.52 9.14 -17.66
C THR A 232 20.22 8.13 -18.57
N VAL A 233 19.58 7.00 -18.89
CA VAL A 233 20.11 6.01 -19.82
C VAL A 233 20.39 6.66 -21.18
N GLN A 234 19.45 7.41 -21.74
CA GLN A 234 19.64 8.10 -23.03
C GLN A 234 20.82 9.08 -22.99
N MET A 235 20.90 9.92 -21.96
CA MET A 235 21.98 10.90 -21.81
C MET A 235 23.36 10.25 -21.68
N MET A 236 23.45 9.18 -20.87
CA MET A 236 24.69 8.45 -20.67
C MET A 236 25.15 7.75 -21.95
N CYS A 237 24.24 7.11 -22.69
CA CYS A 237 24.58 6.41 -23.91
C CYS A 237 24.87 7.36 -25.09
N ASP A 238 24.26 8.55 -25.13
CA ASP A 238 24.51 9.58 -26.15
C ASP A 238 25.70 10.50 -25.79
N HIS A 239 26.33 10.31 -24.63
CA HIS A 239 27.41 11.15 -24.08
C HIS A 239 27.04 12.65 -23.96
N HIS A 240 25.79 12.93 -23.60
CA HIS A 240 25.30 14.28 -23.33
C HIS A 240 25.06 14.46 -21.82
N ASN A 241 25.36 15.65 -21.28
CA ASN A 241 24.92 15.98 -19.91
C ASN A 241 23.47 16.50 -19.90
N ALA A 242 22.82 16.49 -18.72
CA ALA A 242 21.39 16.81 -18.64
C ALA A 242 21.11 18.24 -19.07
N THR A 243 21.99 19.18 -18.70
CA THR A 243 21.89 20.58 -19.11
C THR A 243 21.97 20.75 -20.64
N GLN A 244 22.85 20.02 -21.34
CA GLN A 244 22.96 20.07 -22.81
C GLN A 244 21.72 19.48 -23.49
N ALA A 245 21.19 18.39 -22.97
CA ALA A 245 20.05 17.69 -23.55
C ALA A 245 18.71 18.40 -23.31
N THR A 246 18.56 19.12 -22.20
CA THR A 246 17.26 19.66 -21.76
C THR A 246 17.23 21.17 -21.51
N GLY A 247 18.40 21.82 -21.45
CA GLY A 247 18.53 23.21 -20.99
C GLY A 247 18.24 23.41 -19.50
N CYS A 248 18.02 22.34 -18.72
CA CYS A 248 17.61 22.42 -17.32
C CYS A 248 18.78 22.18 -16.35
N SER A 249 19.13 23.21 -15.56
CA SER A 249 20.31 23.21 -14.68
C SER A 249 20.20 22.34 -13.41
N HIS A 250 19.01 21.86 -13.06
CA HIS A 250 18.80 21.08 -11.83
C HIS A 250 18.65 19.58 -12.11
N LEU A 251 18.49 19.17 -13.37
CA LEU A 251 18.34 17.76 -13.71
C LEU A 251 19.62 16.96 -13.49
N ASP A 252 20.78 17.60 -13.58
CA ASP A 252 22.07 16.95 -13.29
C ASP A 252 22.06 16.30 -11.89
N SER A 253 21.43 16.92 -10.88
CA SER A 253 21.32 16.34 -9.53
C SER A 253 20.51 15.04 -9.43
N ILE A 254 19.65 14.76 -10.42
CA ILE A 254 18.90 13.49 -10.51
C ILE A 254 19.70 12.50 -11.36
N VAL A 255 20.23 12.96 -12.49
CA VAL A 255 21.03 12.15 -13.42
C VAL A 255 22.26 11.60 -12.72
N ASP A 256 22.99 12.41 -11.95
CA ASP A 256 24.21 12.02 -11.24
C ASP A 256 23.95 10.90 -10.21
N GLU A 257 22.75 10.84 -9.62
CA GLU A 257 22.39 9.78 -8.66
C GLU A 257 21.94 8.49 -9.38
N ILE A 258 21.42 8.58 -10.60
CA ILE A 258 20.97 7.40 -11.38
C ILE A 258 22.09 6.85 -12.27
N ALA A 259 22.98 7.69 -12.78
CA ALA A 259 24.03 7.35 -13.74
C ALA A 259 24.89 6.15 -13.30
N PRO A 260 25.29 5.99 -12.02
CA PRO A 260 26.05 4.81 -11.58
C PRO A 260 25.31 3.47 -11.74
N CYS A 261 23.99 3.50 -11.97
CA CYS A 261 23.18 2.30 -12.15
C CYS A 261 23.08 1.87 -13.63
N VAL A 262 23.51 2.73 -14.56
CA VAL A 262 23.46 2.47 -16.00
C VAL A 262 24.62 1.55 -16.40
N ASP A 263 24.30 0.50 -17.14
CA ASP A 263 25.29 -0.42 -17.69
C ASP A 263 25.95 0.18 -18.95
N GLU A 264 27.20 0.62 -18.83
CA GLU A 264 27.94 1.24 -19.94
C GLU A 264 28.15 0.26 -21.11
N GLU A 265 28.31 -1.05 -20.86
CA GLU A 265 28.47 -2.03 -21.94
C GLU A 265 27.17 -2.19 -22.72
N ALA A 266 26.02 -2.13 -22.05
CA ALA A 266 24.72 -2.15 -22.69
C ALA A 266 24.45 -0.89 -23.54
N CYS A 267 25.00 0.28 -23.14
CA CYS A 267 24.87 1.51 -23.92
C CYS A 267 25.40 1.38 -25.35
N SER A 268 26.50 0.66 -25.55
CA SER A 268 27.09 0.45 -26.89
C SER A 268 26.15 -0.26 -27.88
N ARG A 269 25.16 -1.00 -27.36
CA ARG A 269 24.20 -1.80 -28.13
C ARG A 269 22.79 -1.20 -28.14
N LEU A 270 22.56 -0.06 -27.49
CA LEU A 270 21.24 0.52 -27.29
C LEU A 270 20.51 0.82 -28.61
N SER A 271 21.26 1.25 -29.64
CA SER A 271 20.73 1.55 -30.98
C SER A 271 20.34 0.30 -31.79
N GLU A 272 20.86 -0.87 -31.42
CA GLU A 272 20.59 -2.16 -32.07
C GLU A 272 19.48 -2.94 -31.35
N MET A 273 19.10 -2.51 -30.14
CA MET A 273 18.05 -3.15 -29.35
C MET A 273 16.67 -2.96 -29.98
N SER A 274 15.84 -4.00 -29.87
CA SER A 274 14.40 -3.84 -30.10
C SER A 274 13.78 -2.92 -29.03
N GLU A 275 12.63 -2.34 -29.33
CA GLU A 275 11.87 -1.54 -28.36
C GLU A 275 11.65 -2.29 -27.04
N LEU A 276 11.31 -3.58 -27.12
CA LEU A 276 11.10 -4.43 -25.94
C LEU A 276 12.39 -4.61 -25.12
N ALA A 277 13.51 -4.91 -25.78
CA ALA A 277 14.80 -5.09 -25.11
C ALA A 277 15.29 -3.78 -24.46
N ARG A 278 15.02 -2.64 -25.09
CA ARG A 278 15.33 -1.32 -24.51
C ARG A 278 14.47 -1.02 -23.28
N GLU A 279 13.18 -1.35 -23.32
CA GLU A 279 12.30 -1.22 -22.15
C GLU A 279 12.76 -2.10 -20.98
N GLU A 280 13.11 -3.36 -21.24
CA GLU A 280 13.66 -4.29 -20.24
C GLU A 280 14.96 -3.76 -19.62
N PHE A 281 15.86 -3.21 -20.45
CA PHE A 281 17.09 -2.60 -19.96
C PHE A 281 16.84 -1.39 -19.04
N ILE A 282 15.87 -0.54 -19.39
CA ILE A 282 15.48 0.60 -18.55
C ILE A 282 14.86 0.13 -17.24
N ASP A 283 13.99 -0.88 -17.28
CA ASP A 283 13.34 -1.43 -16.09
C ASP A 283 14.36 -2.10 -15.15
N GLU A 284 15.36 -2.78 -15.71
CA GLU A 284 16.47 -3.34 -14.94
C GLU A 284 17.37 -2.25 -14.34
N THR A 285 17.63 -1.17 -15.08
CA THR A 285 18.33 0.01 -14.55
C THR A 285 17.54 0.64 -13.39
N ALA A 286 16.21 0.69 -13.48
CA ALA A 286 15.35 1.18 -12.40
C ALA A 286 15.43 0.28 -11.16
N ARG A 287 15.49 -1.05 -11.34
CA ARG A 287 15.71 -2.03 -10.27
C ARG A 287 17.08 -1.82 -9.59
N ARG A 288 18.16 -1.68 -10.38
CA ARG A 288 19.51 -1.37 -9.84
C ARG A 288 19.51 -0.07 -9.04
N ASN A 289 18.81 0.96 -9.52
CA ASN A 289 18.65 2.22 -8.80
C ASN A 289 17.92 2.07 -7.45
N VAL A 290 16.92 1.18 -7.36
CA VAL A 290 16.27 0.84 -6.07
C VAL A 290 17.28 0.19 -5.12
N TYR A 291 18.03 -0.83 -5.58
CA TYR A 291 19.04 -1.49 -4.74
C TYR A 291 20.12 -0.52 -4.27
N ARG A 292 20.68 0.28 -5.18
CA ARG A 292 21.64 1.33 -4.84
C ARG A 292 21.05 2.30 -3.81
N SER A 293 19.82 2.76 -4.00
CA SER A 293 19.18 3.70 -3.06
C SER A 293 19.01 3.10 -1.66
N VAL A 294 18.64 1.82 -1.55
CA VAL A 294 18.57 1.11 -0.26
C VAL A 294 19.94 1.06 0.42
N GLN A 295 20.99 0.72 -0.33
CA GLN A 295 22.37 0.70 0.18
C GLN A 295 22.82 2.10 0.63
N GLU A 296 22.61 3.12 -0.20
CA GLU A 296 22.96 4.52 0.08
C GLU A 296 22.32 5.06 1.35
N ILE A 297 21.06 4.70 1.64
CA ILE A 297 20.37 5.09 2.88
C ILE A 297 21.16 4.60 4.10
N THR A 298 21.55 3.32 4.11
CA THR A 298 22.30 2.71 5.23
C THR A 298 23.77 3.13 5.26
N ALA A 299 24.37 3.41 4.11
CA ALA A 299 25.76 3.88 4.02
C ALA A 299 25.89 5.33 4.54
N ARG A 300 24.98 6.21 4.12
CA ARG A 300 25.07 7.67 4.36
C ARG A 300 24.39 8.14 5.64
N SER A 301 23.49 7.36 6.24
CA SER A 301 22.87 7.67 7.53
C SER A 301 23.28 6.67 8.60
N GLU A 302 24.14 7.10 9.51
CA GLU A 302 24.50 6.33 10.70
C GLU A 302 23.27 6.05 11.58
N VAL A 303 22.33 6.99 11.65
CA VAL A 303 21.09 6.84 12.41
C VAL A 303 20.25 5.69 11.87
N VAL A 304 20.02 5.64 10.56
CA VAL A 304 19.25 4.56 9.93
C VAL A 304 19.98 3.23 10.10
N ARG A 305 21.29 3.18 9.82
CA ARG A 305 22.10 1.97 9.96
C ARG A 305 22.03 1.38 11.36
N ASN A 306 22.24 2.19 12.40
CA ASN A 306 22.19 1.73 13.79
C ASN A 306 20.81 1.18 14.19
N LEU A 307 19.72 1.74 13.64
CA LEU A 307 18.37 1.24 13.89
C LEU A 307 18.08 -0.07 13.16
N VAL A 308 18.63 -0.26 11.95
CA VAL A 308 18.57 -1.52 11.19
C VAL A 308 19.36 -2.60 11.92
N ASP A 309 20.60 -2.32 12.33
CA ASP A 309 21.47 -3.27 13.05
C ASP A 309 20.86 -3.71 14.40
N ALA A 310 20.10 -2.81 15.03
CA ALA A 310 19.34 -3.09 16.25
C ALA A 310 18.00 -3.81 16.03
N GLY A 311 17.64 -4.12 14.77
CA GLY A 311 16.37 -4.76 14.41
C GLY A 311 15.12 -3.92 14.69
N LYS A 312 15.28 -2.59 14.89
CA LYS A 312 14.16 -1.69 15.22
C LYS A 312 13.39 -1.22 13.99
N ILE A 313 14.08 -1.15 12.85
CA ILE A 313 13.51 -0.80 11.56
C ILE A 313 14.05 -1.73 10.48
N MET A 314 13.39 -1.75 9.33
CA MET A 314 13.87 -2.42 8.11
C MET A 314 13.90 -1.42 6.95
N VAL A 315 14.87 -1.56 6.04
CA VAL A 315 14.91 -0.83 4.76
C VAL A 315 14.72 -1.84 3.64
N VAL A 316 13.71 -1.64 2.79
CA VAL A 316 13.30 -2.58 1.75
C VAL A 316 13.23 -1.88 0.40
N GLY A 317 13.71 -2.53 -0.65
CA GLY A 317 13.49 -2.12 -2.03
C GLY A 317 12.22 -2.73 -2.61
N ALA A 318 11.57 -2.02 -3.52
CA ALA A 318 10.42 -2.51 -4.27
C ALA A 318 10.37 -1.93 -5.68
N LEU A 319 9.83 -2.70 -6.62
CA LEU A 319 9.60 -2.27 -8.00
C LEU A 319 8.11 -2.41 -8.34
N TYR A 320 7.46 -1.28 -8.59
CA TYR A 320 6.06 -1.24 -9.04
C TYR A 320 5.96 -1.39 -10.55
N ASP A 321 5.19 -2.36 -11.02
CA ASP A 321 4.87 -2.48 -12.45
C ASP A 321 3.66 -1.61 -12.81
N VAL A 322 3.90 -0.55 -13.58
CA VAL A 322 2.85 0.40 -14.00
C VAL A 322 1.78 -0.22 -14.90
N LYS A 323 2.02 -1.40 -15.50
CA LYS A 323 1.02 -2.10 -16.33
C LYS A 323 0.08 -2.95 -15.50
N SER A 324 0.62 -3.77 -14.60
CA SER A 324 -0.17 -4.73 -13.82
C SER A 324 -0.66 -4.18 -12.48
N GLY A 325 -0.01 -3.14 -11.95
CA GLY A 325 -0.27 -2.63 -10.61
C GLY A 325 0.38 -3.44 -9.49
N LYS A 326 1.14 -4.49 -9.83
CA LYS A 326 1.84 -5.34 -8.86
C LYS A 326 3.14 -4.69 -8.39
N ILE A 327 3.47 -4.89 -7.12
CA ILE A 327 4.75 -4.55 -6.53
C ILE A 327 5.56 -5.81 -6.30
N GLU A 328 6.75 -5.86 -6.86
CA GLU A 328 7.77 -6.83 -6.50
C GLU A 328 8.62 -6.28 -5.35
N PHE A 329 8.55 -6.91 -4.19
CA PHE A 329 9.34 -6.54 -3.02
C PHE A 329 10.70 -7.26 -3.06
N LEU A 330 11.78 -6.49 -3.06
CA LEU A 330 13.16 -6.93 -3.26
C LEU A 330 13.81 -7.30 -1.91
N THR A 331 13.19 -8.24 -1.19
CA THR A 331 13.55 -8.59 0.19
C THR A 331 14.40 -9.85 0.32
N ASP A 332 14.72 -10.52 -0.79
CA ASP A 332 15.31 -11.85 -0.77
C ASP A 332 16.80 -11.82 -1.16
N PRO A 333 17.73 -12.15 -0.23
CA PRO A 333 19.16 -12.29 -0.54
C PRO A 333 19.43 -13.36 -1.61
N SER A 334 18.50 -14.27 -1.89
CA SER A 334 18.67 -15.25 -2.97
C SER A 334 18.61 -14.63 -4.38
N THR A 335 18.19 -13.36 -4.50
CA THR A 335 18.34 -12.54 -5.72
C THR A 335 19.70 -11.82 -5.81
N GLU A 336 20.63 -12.01 -4.86
CA GLU A 336 22.03 -11.56 -4.96
C GLU A 336 22.86 -12.38 -5.97
N LEU A 337 22.29 -13.44 -6.58
CA LEU A 337 22.92 -14.18 -7.65
C LEU A 337 22.84 -13.40 -8.97
N GLU A 338 23.85 -12.52 -9.16
CA GLU A 338 24.36 -11.90 -10.39
C GLU A 338 24.57 -10.38 -10.26
N TYR A 339 25.28 -9.94 -9.21
CA TYR A 339 25.93 -8.63 -9.25
C TYR A 339 27.43 -8.74 -8.98
N LYS A 340 28.17 -9.22 -10.00
CA LYS A 340 29.61 -8.98 -10.12
C LYS A 340 29.78 -7.70 -10.95
N GLY A 341 29.90 -6.54 -10.30
CA GLY A 341 30.08 -5.33 -11.10
C GLY A 341 30.11 -3.98 -10.42
N VAL A 342 30.51 -3.85 -9.15
CA VAL A 342 31.02 -2.55 -8.64
C VAL A 342 32.26 -2.82 -7.80
N PRO A 343 33.43 -2.25 -8.16
CA PRO A 343 34.60 -2.29 -7.30
C PRO A 343 34.28 -1.56 -5.99
N GLN A 344 34.51 -2.23 -4.85
CA GLN A 344 34.64 -1.51 -3.58
C GLN A 344 35.78 -0.49 -3.73
N ALA A 345 35.46 0.79 -3.56
CA ALA A 345 36.43 1.87 -3.43
C ALA A 345 36.76 2.09 -1.95
#